data_AF-A0A846NPT3-F1
#
_entry.id   AF-A0A846NPT3-F1
#
_cell.length_a   1.000
_cell.length_b   1.000
_cell.length_c   1.000
_cell.angle_alpha   90.00
_cell.angle_beta   90.00
_cell.angle_gamma   90.00
#
_symmetry.space_group_name_H-M   'P 1'
#
loop_
_entity.id
_entity.type
_entity.pdbx_description
1 polymer ?
#
loop_
_entity_poly.entity_id
_entity_poly.type
_entity_poly.pdbx_seq_one_letter_code
_entity_poly.pdbx_strand_id
1 'polypeptide(L)'
;MIILGWFPIIGPLIAGLVAGLIVRGGAGRGALAGFLSGIIGGIIIGIILTVVGTATLGFLGAFLGILAGLMIIVLSLGGAILALIGGAIGGLIGR
;
A
#
# COMPACT_ATOMS: atom_id res chain seq x y z
N MET A 1 21.38 3.95 8.81
CA MET A 1 20.37 4.62 7.96
C MET A 1 20.21 3.99 6.56
N ILE A 2 21.19 3.22 6.05
CA ILE A 2 21.11 2.59 4.71
C ILE A 2 20.02 1.51 4.61
N ILE A 3 19.76 0.74 5.67
CA ILE A 3 18.80 -0.38 5.65
C ILE A 3 17.33 0.12 5.59
N LEU A 4 17.02 1.25 6.22
CA LEU A 4 15.66 1.83 6.26
C LEU A 4 15.28 2.57 4.97
N GLY A 5 16.27 2.98 4.15
CA GLY A 5 16.00 3.74 2.93
C GLY A 5 15.40 2.92 1.79
N TRP A 6 15.59 1.59 1.78
CA TRP A 6 15.15 0.72 0.68
C TRP A 6 13.80 0.07 0.96
N PHE A 7 13.41 0.01 2.23
CA PHE A 7 12.16 -0.58 2.69
C PHE A 7 10.89 0.03 2.05
N PRO A 8 10.81 1.37 1.84
CA PRO A 8 9.68 1.99 1.15
C PRO A 8 9.56 1.59 -0.32
N ILE A 9 10.62 1.02 -0.90
CA ILE A 9 10.64 0.61 -2.31
C ILE A 9 10.36 -0.89 -2.43
N ILE A 10 11.06 -1.71 -1.63
CA ILE A 10 10.97 -3.17 -1.67
C ILE A 10 9.61 -3.66 -1.14
N GLY A 11 9.11 -3.06 -0.06
CA GLY A 11 7.83 -3.48 0.56
C GLY A 11 6.66 -3.44 -0.43
N PRO A 12 6.36 -2.28 -1.05
CA PRO A 12 5.28 -2.18 -2.03
C PRO A 12 5.49 -3.06 -3.26
N LEU A 13 6.74 -3.20 -3.73
CA LEU A 13 7.07 -4.07 -4.86
C LEU A 13 6.72 -5.54 -4.56
N ILE A 14 7.10 -6.06 -3.40
CA ILE A 14 6.80 -7.44 -2.99
C ILE A 14 5.29 -7.60 -2.77
N ALA A 15 4.63 -6.67 -2.09
CA ALA A 15 3.19 -6.72 -1.87
C ALA A 15 2.42 -6.78 -3.21
N GLY A 16 2.82 -5.93 -4.16
CA GLY A 16 2.30 -5.95 -5.52
C GLY A 16 2.55 -7.27 -6.23
N LEU A 17 3.76 -7.82 -6.15
CA LEU A 17 4.13 -9.10 -6.75
C LEU A 17 3.29 -10.25 -6.22
N VAL A 18 3.07 -10.31 -4.90
CA VAL A 18 2.19 -11.31 -4.28
C VAL A 18 0.75 -11.14 -4.78
N ALA A 19 0.23 -9.92 -4.83
CA ALA A 19 -1.12 -9.67 -5.37
C ALA A 19 -1.24 -10.12 -6.84
N GLY A 20 -0.22 -9.87 -7.67
CA GLY A 20 -0.16 -10.31 -9.05
C GLY A 20 -0.12 -11.84 -9.20
N LEU A 21 0.67 -12.53 -8.38
CA LEU A 21 0.75 -13.99 -8.34
C LEU A 21 -0.59 -14.65 -7.96
N ILE A 22 -1.34 -14.02 -7.06
CA ILE A 22 -2.65 -14.53 -6.62
C ILE A 22 -3.70 -14.44 -7.73
N VAL A 23 -3.70 -13.34 -8.50
CA VAL A 23 -4.71 -13.08 -9.53
C VAL A 23 -4.51 -13.91 -10.81
N ARG A 24 -3.28 -14.39 -11.09
CA ARG A 24 -2.95 -15.30 -12.22
C ARG A 24 -3.54 -14.89 -13.58
N GLY A 25 -3.59 -13.58 -13.83
CA GLY A 25 -4.31 -13.00 -14.97
C GLY A 25 -3.42 -12.40 -16.06
N GLY A 26 -2.10 -12.64 -16.01
CA GLY A 26 -1.12 -11.95 -16.84
C GLY A 26 -0.72 -10.58 -16.32
N ALA A 27 0.20 -9.93 -17.05
CA ALA A 27 0.77 -8.63 -16.67
C ALA A 27 -0.30 -7.57 -16.36
N GLY A 28 -1.29 -7.40 -17.23
CA GLY A 28 -2.30 -6.34 -17.07
C GLY A 28 -3.17 -6.51 -15.82
N ARG A 29 -3.73 -7.70 -15.61
CA ARG A 29 -4.54 -7.98 -14.41
C ARG A 29 -3.70 -7.98 -13.14
N GLY A 30 -2.46 -8.49 -13.21
CA GLY A 30 -1.53 -8.45 -12.08
C GLY A 30 -1.12 -7.02 -11.69
N ALA A 31 -0.86 -6.16 -12.68
CA ALA A 31 -0.53 -4.75 -12.47
C ALA A 31 -1.67 -4.00 -11.75
N LEU A 32 -2.91 -4.22 -12.20
CA LEU A 32 -4.11 -3.65 -11.55
C LEU A 32 -4.28 -4.19 -10.13
N ALA A 33 -4.09 -5.48 -9.91
CA ALA A 33 -4.15 -6.08 -8.58
C ALA A 33 -3.10 -5.49 -7.64
N GLY A 34 -1.87 -5.32 -8.12
CA GLY A 34 -0.78 -4.70 -7.38
C GLY A 34 -1.07 -3.24 -7.02
N PHE A 35 -1.51 -2.43 -7.98
CA PHE A 35 -1.89 -1.04 -7.75
C PHE A 35 -3.03 -0.90 -6.73
N LEU A 36 -4.09 -1.69 -6.89
CA LEU A 36 -5.23 -1.70 -5.97
C LEU A 36 -4.81 -2.14 -4.57
N SER A 37 -3.95 -3.15 -4.45
CA SER A 37 -3.43 -3.58 -3.15
C SER A 37 -2.64 -2.48 -2.44
N GLY A 38 -1.87 -1.67 -3.18
CA GLY A 38 -1.11 -0.54 -2.64
C GLY A 38 -2.01 0.57 -2.09
N ILE A 39 -3.03 0.98 -2.85
CA ILE A 39 -3.99 2.00 -2.42
C ILE A 39 -4.81 1.50 -1.23
N ILE A 40 -5.35 0.28 -1.31
CA ILE A 40 -6.18 -0.30 -0.25
C ILE A 40 -5.37 -0.43 1.05
N GLY A 41 -4.10 -0.84 0.97
CA GLY A 41 -3.20 -0.85 2.13
C GLY A 41 -3.04 0.52 2.78
N GLY A 42 -2.85 1.57 1.98
CA GLY A 42 -2.78 2.96 2.47
C GLY A 42 -4.07 3.42 3.16
N ILE A 43 -5.23 3.11 2.57
CA ILE A 43 -6.55 3.41 3.15
C ILE A 43 -6.73 2.69 4.49
N ILE A 44 -6.41 1.39 4.55
CA ILE A 44 -6.53 0.60 5.78
C ILE A 44 -5.68 1.20 6.89
N ILE A 45 -4.42 1.55 6.61
CA ILE A 45 -3.53 2.19 7.60
C ILE A 45 -4.11 3.53 8.06
N GLY A 46 -4.64 4.35 7.14
CA GLY A 46 -5.27 5.62 7.50
C GLY A 46 -6.47 5.46 8.44
N ILE A 47 -7.32 4.46 8.19
CA ILE A 47 -8.45 4.13 9.08
C ILE A 47 -7.93 3.69 10.45
N ILE A 48 -6.93 2.80 10.50
CA ILE A 48 -6.34 2.31 11.75
C ILE A 48 -5.78 3.47 12.57
N LEU A 49 -5.00 4.37 11.97
CA LEU A 49 -4.46 5.53 12.67
C LEU A 49 -5.56 6.45 13.20
N THR A 50 -6.63 6.63 12.44
CA THR A 50 -7.78 7.43 12.88
C THR A 50 -8.48 6.79 14.07
N VAL A 51 -8.74 5.48 14.02
CA VAL A 51 -9.43 4.75 15.10
C VAL A 51 -8.56 4.69 16.36
N VAL A 52 -7.29 4.30 16.22
CA VAL A 52 -6.35 4.21 17.35
C VAL A 52 -6.05 5.59 17.93
N GLY A 53 -5.85 6.60 17.07
CA GLY A 53 -5.68 7.98 17.49
C GLY A 53 -6.88 8.45 18.31
N THR A 54 -8.10 8.24 17.79
CA THR A 54 -9.34 8.61 18.49
C THR A 54 -9.47 7.88 19.84
N ALA A 55 -9.16 6.59 19.88
CA ALA A 55 -9.26 5.80 21.11
C ALA A 55 -8.27 6.23 22.20
N THR A 56 -7.08 6.71 21.80
CA THR A 56 -6.00 7.07 22.74
C THR A 56 -6.04 8.52 23.19
N LEU A 57 -6.39 9.45 22.29
CA LEU A 57 -6.30 10.89 22.50
C LEU A 57 -7.64 11.63 22.32
N GLY A 58 -8.74 10.89 22.13
CA GLY A 58 -10.08 11.47 21.92
C GLY A 58 -10.15 12.31 20.64
N PHE A 59 -10.79 13.47 20.72
CA PHE A 59 -11.00 14.36 19.58
C PHE A 59 -9.69 14.81 18.91
N LEU A 60 -8.65 15.11 19.70
CA LEU A 60 -7.34 15.50 19.17
C LEU A 60 -6.72 14.36 18.36
N GLY A 61 -6.88 13.13 18.85
CA GLY A 61 -6.44 11.92 18.16
C GLY A 61 -7.19 11.65 16.86
N ALA A 62 -8.50 11.93 16.82
CA ALA A 62 -9.29 11.83 15.59
C ALA A 62 -8.77 12.80 14.52
N PHE A 63 -8.52 14.06 14.90
CA PHE A 63 -8.02 15.08 13.98
C PHE A 63 -6.64 14.74 13.42
N LEU A 64 -5.69 14.38 14.29
CA LEU A 64 -4.34 13.98 13.89
C LEU A 64 -4.35 12.69 13.06
N GLY A 65 -5.20 11.73 13.44
CA GLY A 65 -5.35 10.47 12.72
C GLY A 65 -5.89 10.65 11.30
N ILE A 66 -6.87 11.54 11.10
CA ILE A 66 -7.38 11.90 9.77
C ILE A 66 -6.27 12.55 8.93
N LEU A 67 -5.56 13.54 9.47
CA LEU A 67 -4.49 14.22 8.74
C LEU A 67 -3.36 13.26 8.36
N ALA A 68 -2.91 12.42 9.30
CA ALA A 68 -1.90 11.40 9.04
C ALA A 68 -2.39 10.36 8.04
N GLY A 69 -3.66 9.92 8.14
CA GLY A 69 -4.26 8.97 7.22
C GLY A 69 -4.35 9.50 5.80
N LEU A 70 -4.79 10.75 5.61
CA LEU A 70 -4.80 11.41 4.31
C LEU A 70 -3.39 11.52 3.73
N MET A 71 -2.41 11.92 4.55
CA MET A 71 -1.00 11.98 4.13
C MET A 71 -0.48 10.62 3.68
N ILE A 72 -0.79 9.55 4.42
CA ILE A 72 -0.39 8.18 4.05
C ILE A 72 -1.05 7.71 2.76
N ILE A 73 -2.32 8.03 2.54
CA ILE A 73 -3.00 7.70 1.27
C ILE A 73 -2.29 8.39 0.10
N VAL A 74 -1.94 9.68 0.24
CA VAL A 74 -1.20 10.40 -0.81
C VAL A 74 0.18 9.79 -1.03
N LEU A 75 0.93 9.49 0.03
CA LEU A 75 2.24 8.84 -0.07
C LEU A 75 2.14 7.41 -0.64
N SER A 76 1.04 6.72 -0.37
CA SER A 76 0.79 5.36 -0.88
C SER A 76 0.63 5.33 -2.39
N LEU A 77 0.32 6.44 -3.07
CA LEU A 77 0.33 6.50 -4.53
C LEU A 77 1.71 6.19 -5.11
N GLY A 78 2.78 6.67 -4.47
CA GLY A 78 4.16 6.34 -4.87
C GLY A 78 4.45 4.85 -4.70
N GLY A 79 4.03 4.27 -3.57
CA GLY A 79 4.12 2.83 -3.32
C GLY A 79 3.24 2.01 -4.26
N ALA A 80 2.06 2.50 -4.65
CA ALA A 80 1.11 1.82 -5.52
C ALA A 80 1.66 1.70 -6.96
N ILE A 81 2.46 2.66 -7.43
CA ILE A 81 3.17 2.55 -8.70
C ILE A 81 4.23 1.43 -8.64
N LEU A 82 4.98 1.32 -7.53
CA LEU A 82 5.91 0.22 -7.34
C LEU A 82 5.19 -1.13 -7.22
N ALA A 83 4.06 -1.17 -6.52
CA ALA A 83 3.21 -2.35 -6.42
C ALA A 83 2.59 -2.73 -7.78
N LEU A 84 2.32 -1.76 -8.66
CA LEU A 84 1.89 -2.00 -10.04
C LEU A 84 2.96 -2.77 -10.81
N ILE A 85 4.22 -2.36 -10.71
CA ILE A 85 5.35 -3.06 -11.37
C ILE A 85 5.50 -4.48 -10.79
N GLY A 86 5.51 -4.60 -9.47
CA GLY A 86 5.57 -5.89 -8.79
C GLY A 86 4.43 -6.80 -9.24
N GLY A 87 3.21 -6.28 -9.26
CA GLY A 87 2.01 -7.01 -9.69
C GLY A 87 2.02 -7.41 -11.15
N ALA A 88 2.56 -6.59 -12.05
CA ALA A 88 2.75 -6.97 -13.43
C ALA A 88 3.68 -8.18 -13.56
N ILE A 89 4.80 -8.16 -12.82
CA ILE A 89 5.77 -9.26 -12.79
C ILE A 89 5.13 -10.52 -12.19
N GLY A 90 4.49 -10.40 -11.03
CA GLY A 90 3.80 -11.51 -10.37
C GLY A 90 2.69 -12.11 -11.24
N GLY A 91 1.93 -11.27 -11.94
CA GLY A 91 0.89 -11.72 -12.87
C GLY A 91 1.42 -12.42 -14.11
N LEU A 92 2.66 -12.12 -14.54
CA LEU A 92 3.36 -12.85 -15.60
C LEU A 92 3.91 -14.19 -15.11
N ILE A 93 4.46 -14.23 -13.91
CA ILE A 93 5.04 -15.45 -13.32
C ILE A 93 3.94 -16.45 -12.95
N GLY A 94 2.82 -15.98 -12.40
CA GLY A 94 1.69 -16.82 -11.99
C GLY A 94 0.76 -17.21 -13.14
N ARG A 95 1.12 -16.89 -14.38
CA ARG A 95 0.32 -17.11 -15.59
C ARG A 95 0.38 -18.56 -16.07
#